data_AF-A0A017HMX2-F1
#
_entry.id   AF-A0A017HMX2-F1
#
_cell.length_a   1.000
_cell.length_b   1.000
_cell.length_c   1.000
_cell.angle_alpha   90.00
_cell.angle_beta   90.00
_cell.angle_gamma   90.00
#
_symmetry.space_group_name_H-M   'P 1'
#
loop_
_entity.id
_entity.type
_entity.pdbx_description
1 polymer ?
#
loop_
_entity_poly.entity_id
_entity_poly.type
_entity_poly.pdbx_seq_one_letter_code
_entity_poly.pdbx_strand_id
1 'polypeptide(L)'
;MPFTATCHCGATRLEVDRLPEAVTACTCTYCSKVGGLWAYYEPGEVRVRADAEDRSYTATGINDHHFCGRCGCTTHGISPAFTEAHIGSGTLPEEKRWSINARLFDGVDLAAIPVREIDGRNLW
;
A
#
# COMPACT_ATOMS: atom_id res chain seq x y z
N MET A 1 -20.59 3.39 -6.22
CA MET A 1 -20.37 3.01 -4.80
C MET A 1 -18.87 2.90 -4.60
N PRO A 2 -18.31 3.29 -3.45
CA PRO A 2 -16.88 3.15 -3.20
C PRO A 2 -16.49 1.68 -3.07
N PHE A 3 -15.22 1.38 -3.35
CA PHE A 3 -14.59 0.11 -3.02
C PHE A 3 -14.06 0.18 -1.60
N THR A 4 -14.33 -0.85 -0.81
CA THR A 4 -13.94 -0.92 0.59
C THR A 4 -12.81 -1.92 0.77
N ALA A 5 -11.78 -1.52 1.50
CA ALA A 5 -10.72 -2.39 1.96
C ALA A 5 -10.79 -2.52 3.49
N THR A 6 -10.93 -3.76 3.98
CA THR A 6 -11.14 -4.05 5.40
C THR A 6 -10.08 -5.01 5.91
N CYS A 7 -9.49 -4.74 7.09
CA CYS A 7 -8.61 -5.72 7.73
C CYS A 7 -9.40 -6.94 8.23
N HIS A 8 -8.73 -8.06 8.55
CA HIS A 8 -9.42 -9.30 8.92
C HIS A 8 -10.45 -9.14 10.07
N CYS A 9 -10.13 -8.35 11.10
CA CYS A 9 -11.03 -8.16 12.24
C CYS A 9 -12.05 -7.02 12.06
N GLY A 10 -12.03 -6.30 10.93
CA GLY A 10 -12.94 -5.19 10.67
C GLY A 10 -12.59 -3.85 11.33
N ALA A 11 -11.54 -3.80 12.16
CA ALA A 11 -11.18 -2.59 12.92
C ALA A 11 -10.57 -1.48 12.05
N THR A 12 -9.97 -1.85 10.91
CA THR A 12 -9.50 -0.91 9.89
C THR A 12 -10.38 -1.01 8.66
N ARG A 13 -10.93 0.12 8.22
CA ARG A 13 -11.73 0.25 6.99
C ARG A 13 -11.27 1.47 6.20
N LEU A 14 -10.89 1.23 4.95
CA LEU A 14 -10.48 2.23 3.98
C LEU A 14 -11.45 2.21 2.78
N GLU A 15 -11.65 3.36 2.15
CA GLU A 15 -12.51 3.49 0.96
C GLU A 15 -11.80 4.27 -0.15
N VAL A 16 -12.05 3.85 -1.39
CA VAL A 16 -11.58 4.51 -2.63
C VAL A 16 -12.69 4.50 -3.68
N ASP A 17 -12.66 5.41 -4.64
CA ASP A 17 -13.69 5.48 -5.69
C ASP A 17 -13.43 4.55 -6.88
N ARG A 18 -12.20 4.02 -6.99
CA ARG A 18 -11.78 3.15 -8.09
C ARG A 18 -10.79 2.08 -7.64
N LEU A 19 -10.82 0.94 -8.31
CA LEU A 19 -9.72 -0.04 -8.26
C LEU A 19 -8.56 0.43 -9.15
N PRO A 20 -7.31 0.05 -8.83
CA PRO A 20 -6.18 0.39 -9.69
C PRO A 20 -6.20 -0.48 -10.95
N GLU A 21 -5.61 0.03 -12.04
CA GLU A 21 -5.43 -0.75 -13.27
C GLU A 21 -4.41 -1.88 -13.12
N ALA A 22 -3.50 -1.74 -12.15
CA ALA A 22 -2.52 -2.75 -11.79
C ALA A 22 -2.13 -2.60 -10.32
N VAL A 23 -1.71 -3.69 -9.69
CA VAL A 23 -1.18 -3.72 -8.34
C VAL A 23 0.31 -4.06 -8.35
N THR A 24 1.04 -3.63 -7.34
CA THR A 24 2.50 -3.77 -7.31
C THR A 24 2.95 -4.77 -6.25
N ALA A 25 3.72 -5.77 -6.67
CA ALA A 25 4.47 -6.66 -5.79
C ALA A 25 5.92 -6.19 -5.72
N CYS A 26 6.42 -5.93 -4.51
CA CYS A 26 7.79 -5.46 -4.30
C CYS A 26 8.65 -6.56 -3.66
N THR A 27 9.83 -6.82 -4.23
CA THR A 27 10.75 -7.86 -3.76
C THR A 27 11.60 -7.47 -2.55
N CYS A 28 11.43 -6.24 -2.02
CA CYS A 28 12.19 -5.77 -0.87
C CYS A 28 11.95 -6.65 0.37
N THR A 29 12.90 -6.64 1.30
CA THR A 29 12.87 -7.52 2.48
C THR A 29 11.63 -7.30 3.35
N TYR A 30 11.10 -6.08 3.41
CA TYR A 30 9.86 -5.78 4.12
C TYR A 30 8.63 -6.30 3.36
N CYS A 31 8.41 -5.84 2.12
CA CYS A 31 7.21 -6.15 1.33
C CYS A 31 7.03 -7.66 1.10
N SER A 32 8.12 -8.38 0.87
CA SER A 32 8.11 -9.84 0.72
C SER A 32 7.67 -10.57 2.00
N LYS A 33 8.01 -10.05 3.19
CA LYS A 33 7.66 -10.66 4.48
C LYS A 33 6.23 -10.34 4.93
N VAL A 34 5.78 -9.11 4.68
CA VAL A 34 4.41 -8.69 5.06
C VAL A 34 3.35 -9.12 4.04
N GLY A 35 3.77 -9.67 2.90
CA GLY A 35 2.85 -10.01 1.82
C GLY A 35 2.16 -8.77 1.25
N GLY A 36 2.91 -7.69 1.03
CA GLY A 36 2.39 -6.46 0.43
C GLY A 36 2.04 -6.65 -1.04
N LEU A 37 0.82 -6.30 -1.44
CA LEU A 37 0.42 -6.16 -2.84
C LEU A 37 -0.29 -4.81 -2.96
N TRP A 38 0.41 -3.84 -3.53
CA TRP A 38 0.07 -2.43 -3.33
C TRP A 38 -0.77 -1.87 -4.47
N ALA A 39 -1.95 -1.39 -4.13
CA ALA A 39 -2.78 -0.53 -4.96
C ALA A 39 -2.41 0.93 -4.65
N TYR A 40 -1.93 1.69 -5.64
CA TYR A 40 -1.48 3.07 -5.45
C TYR A 40 -2.56 4.11 -5.74
N TYR A 41 -2.55 5.18 -4.94
CA TYR A 41 -3.52 6.27 -4.96
C TYR A 41 -2.82 7.60 -4.67
N GLU A 42 -3.36 8.68 -5.22
CA GLU A 42 -2.94 10.04 -4.92
C GLU A 42 -3.39 10.47 -3.52
N PRO A 43 -2.71 11.45 -2.90
CA PRO A 43 -3.20 12.07 -1.67
C PRO A 43 -4.64 12.57 -1.82
N GLY A 44 -5.52 12.15 -0.91
CA GLY A 44 -6.94 12.52 -0.92
C GLY A 44 -7.87 11.53 -1.64
N GLU A 45 -7.35 10.58 -2.42
CA GLU A 45 -8.17 9.51 -3.03
C GLU A 45 -8.56 8.41 -2.01
N VAL A 46 -7.79 8.25 -0.93
CA VAL A 46 -8.04 7.27 0.13
C VAL A 46 -8.79 7.91 1.30
N ARG A 47 -9.93 7.34 1.67
CA ARG A 47 -10.72 7.76 2.82
C ARG A 47 -10.62 6.73 3.93
N VAL A 48 -10.03 7.12 5.05
CA VAL A 48 -9.97 6.31 6.27
C VAL A 48 -11.31 6.43 7.00
N ARG A 49 -12.03 5.31 7.15
CA ARG A 49 -13.35 5.28 7.80
C ARG A 49 -13.29 4.76 9.23
N ALA A 50 -12.36 3.87 9.50
CA ALA A 50 -12.07 3.36 10.83
C ALA A 50 -10.62 2.90 10.88
N ASP A 51 -9.91 3.26 11.95
CA ASP A 51 -8.49 2.94 12.12
C ASP A 51 -8.05 3.07 13.60
N ALA A 52 -8.96 2.92 14.57
CA ALA A 52 -8.65 3.07 15.99
C ALA A 52 -7.53 2.15 16.49
N GLU A 53 -7.28 1.05 15.79
CA GLU A 53 -6.21 0.08 16.07
C GLU A 53 -4.99 0.27 15.17
N ASP A 54 -4.83 1.42 14.51
CA ASP A 54 -3.73 1.66 13.59
C ASP A 54 -2.37 1.69 14.31
N ARG A 55 -1.40 1.04 13.69
CA ARG A 55 0.01 1.01 14.10
C ARG A 55 0.85 1.16 12.85
N SER A 56 1.97 1.86 12.96
CA SER A 56 2.86 2.06 11.83
C SER A 56 4.29 1.59 12.10
N TYR A 57 5.01 1.31 11.02
CA TYR A 57 6.40 0.90 11.03
C TYR A 57 7.16 1.54 9.87
N THR A 58 8.30 2.12 10.19
CA THR A 58 9.27 2.60 9.22
C THR A 58 10.65 2.03 9.52
N ALA A 59 11.31 1.49 8.50
CA ALA A 59 12.67 0.98 8.63
C ALA A 59 13.73 2.10 8.48
N THR A 60 13.47 3.06 7.61
CA THR A 60 14.44 4.10 7.21
C THR A 60 13.89 5.52 7.30
N GLY A 61 12.64 5.71 7.73
CA GLY A 61 11.96 7.00 7.75
C GLY A 61 11.40 7.44 6.38
N ILE A 62 11.64 6.68 5.30
CA ILE A 62 11.21 7.03 3.95
C ILE A 62 9.78 6.54 3.68
N ASN A 63 9.53 5.27 3.94
CA ASN A 63 8.24 4.62 3.75
C ASN A 63 7.59 4.38 5.11
N ASP A 64 6.34 4.81 5.26
CA ASP A 64 5.52 4.53 6.43
C ASP A 64 4.52 3.43 6.10
N HIS A 65 4.56 2.33 6.83
CA HIS A 65 3.70 1.17 6.59
C HIS A 65 2.79 0.94 7.78
N HIS A 66 1.49 0.97 7.53
CA HIS A 66 0.45 0.82 8.52
C HIS A 66 -0.08 -0.62 8.56
N PHE A 67 -0.47 -1.04 9.76
CA PHE A 67 -1.07 -2.34 10.02
C PHE A 67 -2.05 -2.25 11.18
N CYS A 68 -3.03 -3.16 11.18
CA CYS A 68 -3.98 -3.25 12.28
C CYS A 68 -3.30 -3.88 13.50
N GLY A 69 -3.16 -3.14 14.59
CA GLY A 69 -2.61 -3.61 15.87
C GLY A 69 -3.39 -4.75 16.52
N ARG A 70 -4.65 -4.97 16.12
CA ARG A 70 -5.50 -6.05 16.64
C ARG A 70 -5.34 -7.37 15.91
N CYS A 71 -5.19 -7.38 14.57
CA CYS A 71 -5.12 -8.61 13.78
C CYS A 71 -3.81 -8.80 12.99
N GLY A 72 -2.95 -7.79 12.97
CA GLY A 72 -1.65 -7.83 12.28
C GLY A 72 -1.71 -7.63 10.76
N CYS A 73 -2.90 -7.52 10.14
CA CYS A 73 -3.00 -7.26 8.71
C CYS A 73 -2.32 -5.95 8.35
N THR A 74 -1.40 -5.99 7.39
CA THR A 74 -0.85 -4.80 6.73
C THR A 74 -1.93 -4.13 5.91
N THR A 75 -2.22 -2.86 6.21
CA THR A 75 -3.40 -2.14 5.70
C THR A 75 -3.04 -1.21 4.55
N HIS A 76 -2.26 -0.18 4.85
CA HIS A 76 -1.89 0.85 3.90
C HIS A 76 -0.47 1.33 4.15
N GLY A 77 0.01 2.21 3.29
CA GLY A 77 1.31 2.84 3.48
C GLY A 77 1.37 4.17 2.77
N ILE A 78 2.23 5.05 3.27
CA ILE A 78 2.53 6.36 2.70
C ILE A 78 4.00 6.32 2.29
N SER A 79 4.26 6.57 1.00
CA SER A 79 5.60 6.53 0.43
C SER A 79 5.82 7.72 -0.49
N PRO A 80 7.08 8.12 -0.76
CA PRO A 80 7.36 8.96 -1.91
C PRO A 80 6.80 8.34 -3.18
N ALA A 81 6.31 9.16 -4.09
CA ALA A 81 5.80 8.75 -5.39
C ALA A 81 6.94 8.36 -6.34
N PHE A 82 7.69 7.31 -5.99
CA PHE A 82 8.81 6.83 -6.79
C PHE A 82 8.35 6.45 -8.20
N THR A 83 9.08 6.99 -9.16
CA THR A 83 8.97 6.69 -10.59
C THR A 83 10.32 6.18 -11.10
N GLU A 84 10.36 5.69 -12.33
CA GLU A 84 11.60 5.22 -12.96
C GLU A 84 12.69 6.30 -12.99
N ALA A 85 12.33 7.59 -13.05
CA ALA A 85 13.27 8.70 -13.03
C ALA A 85 14.09 8.81 -11.74
N HIS A 86 13.64 8.18 -10.66
CA HIS A 86 14.30 8.21 -9.35
C HIS A 86 15.22 7.01 -9.11
N ILE A 87 15.22 6.02 -10.01
CA ILE A 87 16.06 4.83 -9.86
C ILE A 87 17.52 5.22 -10.06
N GLY A 88 18.36 5.03 -9.05
CA GLY A 88 19.79 5.37 -9.08
C GLY A 88 20.11 6.87 -9.04
N SER A 89 19.11 7.76 -8.92
CA SER A 89 19.34 9.21 -8.88
C SER A 89 19.86 9.69 -7.53
N GLY A 90 19.65 8.91 -6.46
CA GLY A 90 19.93 9.32 -5.08
C GLY A 90 18.97 10.40 -4.55
N THR A 91 17.91 10.73 -5.31
CA THR A 91 16.92 11.74 -4.94
C THR A 91 15.59 11.12 -4.56
N LEU A 92 14.89 11.74 -3.61
CA LEU A 92 13.55 11.34 -3.21
C LEU A 92 12.52 12.24 -3.90
N PRO A 93 11.41 11.68 -4.42
CA PRO A 93 10.27 12.48 -4.83
C PRO A 93 9.74 13.33 -3.66
N GLU A 94 9.41 14.59 -3.93
CA GLU A 94 8.72 15.46 -2.96
C GLU A 94 7.28 14.99 -2.75
N GLU A 95 6.61 14.59 -3.84
CA GLU A 95 5.25 14.08 -3.81
C GLU A 95 5.15 12.76 -3.06
N LYS A 96 4.08 12.62 -2.28
CA LYS A 96 3.73 11.38 -1.60
C LYS A 96 2.59 10.70 -2.33
N ARG A 97 2.51 9.38 -2.19
CA ARG A 97 1.38 8.57 -2.61
C ARG A 97 0.94 7.65 -1.49
N TRP A 98 -0.34 7.33 -1.53
CA TRP A 98 -0.94 6.31 -0.69
C TRP A 98 -0.86 4.95 -1.37
N SER A 99 -0.80 3.90 -0.57
CA SER A 99 -0.90 2.53 -1.01
C SER A 99 -1.87 1.78 -0.11
N ILE A 100 -2.75 0.95 -0.69
CA ILE A 100 -3.60 0.02 0.05
C ILE A 100 -3.12 -1.39 -0.28
N ASN A 101 -3.06 -2.28 0.71
CA ASN A 101 -2.85 -3.69 0.45
C ASN A 101 -4.10 -4.24 -0.25
N ALA A 102 -3.99 -4.51 -1.55
CA ALA A 102 -5.09 -4.90 -2.41
C ALA A 102 -5.80 -6.17 -1.94
N ARG A 103 -5.11 -7.02 -1.17
CA ARG A 103 -5.68 -8.23 -0.53
C ARG A 103 -6.80 -7.93 0.46
N LEU A 104 -6.96 -6.68 0.89
CA LEU A 104 -8.01 -6.26 1.80
C LEU A 104 -9.29 -5.80 1.11
N PHE A 105 -9.31 -5.65 -0.23
CA PHE A 105 -10.51 -5.23 -0.94
C PHE A 105 -11.62 -6.29 -0.85
N ASP A 106 -12.78 -5.87 -0.37
CA ASP A 106 -13.94 -6.73 -0.18
C ASP A 106 -14.63 -7.01 -1.53
N GLY A 107 -14.81 -8.29 -1.87
CA GLY A 107 -15.58 -8.71 -3.05
C GLY A 107 -14.93 -8.42 -4.40
N VAL A 108 -13.61 -8.18 -4.43
CA VAL A 108 -12.85 -7.93 -5.66
C VAL A 108 -12.14 -9.19 -6.14
N ASP A 109 -12.29 -9.52 -7.42
CA ASP A 109 -11.46 -10.56 -8.06
C ASP A 109 -10.07 -10.00 -8.34
N LEU A 110 -9.18 -10.14 -7.36
CA LEU A 110 -7.79 -9.70 -7.49
C LEU A 110 -7.00 -10.48 -8.55
N ALA A 111 -7.42 -11.70 -8.90
CA ALA A 111 -6.74 -12.48 -9.93
C ALA A 111 -6.93 -11.87 -11.32
N ALA A 112 -7.98 -11.08 -11.52
CA ALA A 112 -8.22 -10.32 -12.74
C ALA A 112 -7.41 -9.02 -12.84
N ILE A 113 -6.78 -8.55 -11.75
CA ILE A 113 -5.99 -7.31 -11.74
C ILE A 113 -4.52 -7.65 -12.05
N PRO A 114 -3.92 -7.06 -13.09
CA PRO A 114 -2.52 -7.26 -13.42
C PRO A 114 -1.57 -6.95 -12.25
N VAL A 115 -0.59 -7.82 -12.02
CA VAL A 115 0.47 -7.62 -11.04
C VAL A 115 1.73 -7.13 -11.75
N ARG A 116 2.26 -5.98 -11.32
CA ARG A 116 3.57 -5.48 -11.71
C ARG A 116 4.56 -5.78 -10.61
N GLU A 117 5.68 -6.39 -10.96
CA GLU A 117 6.77 -6.59 -10.02
C GLU A 117 7.76 -5.43 -10.09
N ILE A 118 8.20 -4.96 -8.91
CA ILE A 118 9.33 -4.06 -8.78
C ILE A 118 10.43 -4.73 -7.97
N ASP A 119 11.66 -4.69 -8.49
CA ASP A 119 12.82 -5.26 -7.81
C ASP A 119 13.32 -4.35 -6.67
N GLY A 120 12.50 -4.19 -5.65
CA GLY A 120 12.84 -3.40 -4.48
C GLY A 120 13.92 -4.00 -3.60
N ARG A 121 14.61 -5.05 -4.01
CA ARG A 121 15.82 -5.51 -3.36
C ARG A 121 17.06 -4.80 -3.89
N ASN A 122 17.06 -4.41 -5.17
CA ASN A 122 18.26 -3.94 -5.87
C ASN A 122 18.12 -2.53 -6.48
N LEU A 123 16.93 -1.94 -6.52
CA LEU A 123 16.68 -0.65 -7.20
C LEU A 123 17.00 0.61 -6.36
N TRP A 124 17.54 0.48 -5.14
CA TRP A 124 17.83 1.60 -4.23
C TRP A 124 19.18 1.47 -3.54
#